data_AF-A0A423XAH7-F1
#
_entry.id   AF-A0A423XAH7-F1
#
_cell.length_a   1.000
_cell.length_b   1.000
_cell.length_c   1.000
_cell.angle_alpha   90.00
_cell.angle_beta   90.00
_cell.angle_gamma   90.00
#
_symmetry.space_group_name_H-M   'P 1'
#
loop_
_entity.id
_entity.type
_entity.pdbx_description
1 polymer ?
#
loop_
_entity_poly.entity_id
_entity_poly.type
_entity_poly.pdbx_seq_one_letter_code
_entity_poly.pdbx_strand_id
1 'polypeptide(L)'
;MSEVTFAKSFLAALDSRPQKLSADHVEDPKNYPARPPYILPKMPRAMSKAVKLAPGQERSVTVHIKSLRNPPLDIRLSSQPLNTSILDLKTAVSSETSIPTDKIKVLHKKKPVSDSKVLKDLLGDAETSAEFSVMVIGGAAAAVPAGSKAEENEPASVAQGVSGEAVLETDAFWTDLRGFLLQRIRDEKITEELFGKFLSSWESSR
;
A
#
# COMPACT_ATOMS: atom_id res chain seq x y z
N MET A 1 -14.57 -66.90 -30.89
CA MET A 1 -15.25 -67.73 -29.87
C MET A 1 -15.50 -66.93 -28.60
N SER A 2 -14.46 -66.55 -27.85
CA SER A 2 -14.51 -65.88 -26.53
C SER A 2 -15.42 -64.64 -26.45
N GLU A 3 -15.27 -63.67 -27.35
CA GLU A 3 -15.99 -62.38 -27.28
C GLU A 3 -17.51 -62.55 -27.42
N VAL A 4 -17.97 -63.43 -28.30
CA VAL A 4 -19.41 -63.71 -28.48
C VAL A 4 -20.00 -64.42 -27.26
N THR A 5 -19.23 -65.30 -26.59
CA THR A 5 -19.64 -65.90 -25.32
C THR A 5 -19.67 -64.89 -24.17
N PHE A 6 -18.71 -63.95 -24.12
CA PHE A 6 -18.70 -62.85 -23.15
C PHE A 6 -19.87 -61.87 -23.37
N ALA A 7 -20.14 -61.46 -24.61
CA ALA A 7 -21.26 -60.58 -24.92
C ALA A 7 -22.60 -61.23 -24.54
N LYS A 8 -22.78 -62.52 -24.80
CA LYS A 8 -23.99 -63.27 -24.39
C LYS A 8 -24.14 -63.38 -22.87
N SER A 9 -23.07 -63.69 -22.13
CA SER A 9 -23.15 -63.77 -20.66
C SER A 9 -23.33 -62.40 -20.00
N PHE A 10 -22.71 -61.35 -20.55
CA PHE A 10 -22.88 -59.97 -20.09
C PHE A 10 -24.31 -59.47 -20.33
N LEU A 11 -24.89 -59.71 -21.52
CA LEU A 11 -26.28 -59.36 -21.80
C LEU A 11 -27.27 -60.12 -20.90
N ALA A 12 -27.07 -61.41 -20.67
CA ALA A 12 -27.89 -62.19 -19.72
C ALA A 12 -27.75 -61.66 -18.27
N ALA A 13 -26.56 -61.18 -17.88
CA ALA A 13 -26.29 -60.56 -16.58
C ALA A 13 -26.75 -59.09 -16.47
N LEU A 14 -27.26 -58.49 -17.55
CA LEU A 14 -27.99 -57.22 -17.56
C LEU A 14 -29.51 -57.45 -17.58
N ASP A 15 -30.00 -58.38 -18.42
CA ASP A 15 -31.42 -58.72 -18.58
C ASP A 15 -32.05 -59.30 -17.30
N SER A 16 -31.24 -59.99 -16.49
CA SER A 16 -31.61 -60.46 -15.14
C SER A 16 -31.67 -59.37 -14.06
N ARG A 17 -31.41 -58.10 -14.39
CA ARG A 17 -31.49 -56.96 -13.45
C ARG A 17 -32.76 -56.15 -13.70
N PRO A 18 -33.49 -55.73 -12.66
CA PRO A 18 -34.70 -54.94 -12.84
C PRO A 18 -34.38 -53.57 -13.46
N GLN A 19 -35.04 -53.24 -14.57
CA GLN A 19 -34.86 -51.96 -15.30
C GLN A 19 -35.24 -50.73 -14.44
N LYS A 20 -36.04 -50.93 -13.39
CA LYS A 20 -36.41 -49.93 -12.39
C LYS A 20 -36.31 -50.58 -11.00
N LEU A 21 -35.67 -49.89 -10.06
CA LEU A 21 -35.72 -50.25 -8.64
C LEU A 21 -37.11 -49.88 -8.07
N SER A 22 -37.60 -50.64 -7.10
CA SER A 22 -38.82 -50.29 -6.36
C SER A 22 -38.57 -49.11 -5.41
N ALA A 23 -39.64 -48.45 -4.95
CA ALA A 23 -39.54 -47.37 -3.98
C ALA A 23 -38.92 -47.85 -2.64
N ASP A 24 -39.17 -49.10 -2.26
CA ASP A 24 -38.70 -49.75 -1.05
C ASP A 24 -37.35 -50.48 -1.21
N HIS A 25 -36.64 -50.26 -2.32
CA HIS A 25 -35.37 -50.94 -2.60
C HIS A 25 -34.22 -50.39 -1.74
N VAL A 26 -33.68 -51.22 -0.85
CA VAL A 26 -32.56 -50.87 0.04
C VAL A 26 -31.41 -51.86 -0.13
N GLU A 27 -30.22 -51.36 -0.50
CA GLU A 27 -28.98 -52.15 -0.58
C GLU A 27 -28.09 -51.89 0.66
N ASP A 28 -27.54 -52.94 1.26
CA ASP A 28 -26.58 -52.80 2.38
C ASP A 28 -25.28 -52.14 1.87
N PRO A 29 -24.84 -51.00 2.45
CA PRO A 29 -23.60 -50.34 2.10
C PRO A 29 -22.34 -51.23 2.12
N LYS A 30 -22.34 -52.33 2.87
CA LYS A 30 -21.23 -53.30 2.93
C LYS A 30 -21.10 -54.17 1.68
N ASN A 31 -22.16 -54.30 0.89
CA ASN A 31 -22.21 -55.19 -0.27
C ASN A 31 -21.81 -54.49 -1.59
N TYR A 32 -21.56 -53.17 -1.55
CA TYR A 32 -21.03 -52.45 -2.71
C TYR A 32 -19.58 -52.85 -3.00
N PRO A 33 -19.20 -53.01 -4.29
CA PRO A 33 -17.80 -53.19 -4.65
C PRO A 33 -17.00 -51.93 -4.28
N ALA A 34 -15.74 -52.11 -3.85
CA ALA A 34 -14.86 -51.02 -3.43
C ALA A 34 -14.55 -50.06 -4.61
N ARG A 35 -15.35 -48.99 -4.73
CA ARG A 35 -15.12 -47.91 -5.70
C ARG A 35 -14.05 -46.97 -5.15
N PRO A 36 -13.12 -46.45 -5.98
CA PRO A 36 -12.31 -45.31 -5.57
C PRO A 36 -13.24 -44.13 -5.20
N PRO A 37 -12.93 -43.36 -4.15
CA PRO A 37 -13.78 -42.25 -3.75
C PRO A 37 -13.89 -41.23 -4.89
N TYR A 38 -15.10 -40.75 -5.16
CA TYR A 38 -15.34 -39.70 -6.16
C TYR A 38 -14.82 -38.36 -5.62
N ILE A 39 -13.51 -38.17 -5.71
CA ILE A 39 -12.84 -36.93 -5.33
C ILE A 39 -13.11 -35.84 -6.37
N LEU A 40 -13.64 -34.72 -5.90
CA LEU A 40 -13.76 -33.51 -6.71
C LEU A 40 -12.38 -33.08 -7.24
N PRO A 41 -12.30 -32.50 -8.46
CA PRO A 41 -11.06 -31.92 -8.96
C PRO A 41 -10.44 -30.96 -7.94
N LYS A 42 -9.12 -31.07 -7.71
CA LYS A 42 -8.40 -30.20 -6.79
C LYS A 42 -8.57 -28.73 -7.24
N MET A 43 -8.94 -27.85 -6.31
CA MET A 43 -9.07 -26.43 -6.59
C MET A 43 -7.75 -25.85 -7.14
N PRO A 44 -7.77 -25.00 -8.19
CA PRO A 44 -6.55 -24.44 -8.80
C PRO A 44 -5.68 -23.60 -7.85
N ARG A 45 -6.25 -23.16 -6.71
CA ARG A 45 -5.54 -22.51 -5.61
C ARG A 45 -5.99 -23.17 -4.30
N ALA A 46 -5.06 -23.37 -3.38
CA ALA A 46 -5.38 -23.83 -2.05
C ALA A 46 -6.20 -22.76 -1.29
N MET A 47 -7.14 -23.21 -0.46
CA MET A 47 -7.86 -22.35 0.49
C MET A 47 -6.84 -21.65 1.42
N SER A 48 -6.99 -20.34 1.63
CA SER A 48 -6.15 -19.60 2.57
C SER A 48 -6.39 -20.13 4.00
N LYS A 49 -5.29 -20.39 4.72
CA LYS A 49 -5.31 -20.80 6.12
C LYS A 49 -4.93 -19.61 6.98
N ALA A 50 -5.62 -19.43 8.12
CA ALA A 50 -5.28 -18.39 9.07
C ALA A 50 -3.86 -18.61 9.63
N VAL A 51 -2.92 -17.75 9.24
CA VAL A 51 -1.54 -17.76 9.76
C VAL A 51 -1.50 -16.95 11.05
N LYS A 52 -1.21 -17.61 12.18
CA LYS A 52 -0.86 -16.92 13.42
C LYS A 52 0.58 -16.43 13.32
N LEU A 53 0.75 -15.14 13.04
CA LEU A 53 2.05 -14.46 13.07
C LEU A 53 2.39 -14.09 14.53
N ALA A 54 3.68 -14.04 14.86
CA ALA A 54 4.12 -13.53 16.15
C ALA A 54 3.96 -11.99 16.21
N PRO A 55 3.74 -11.38 17.40
CA PRO A 55 3.81 -9.93 17.55
C PRO A 55 5.14 -9.38 17.02
N GLY A 56 5.09 -8.32 16.20
CA GLY A 56 6.26 -7.78 15.49
C GLY A 56 6.64 -8.51 14.19
N GLN A 57 6.09 -9.71 13.92
CA GLN A 57 6.23 -10.41 12.63
C GLN A 57 5.08 -10.03 11.69
N GLU A 58 4.75 -8.74 11.59
CA GLU A 58 3.77 -8.27 10.61
C GLU A 58 4.30 -8.45 9.19
N ARG A 59 3.41 -8.80 8.25
CA ARG A 59 3.76 -8.81 6.84
C ARG A 59 3.97 -7.38 6.36
N SER A 60 5.12 -7.12 5.75
CA SER A 60 5.37 -5.90 4.98
C SER A 60 5.47 -6.20 3.48
N VAL A 61 5.26 -5.17 2.68
CA VAL A 61 5.20 -5.21 1.22
C VAL A 61 6.20 -4.19 0.66
N THR A 62 6.93 -4.57 -0.39
CA THR A 62 7.66 -3.60 -1.21
C THR A 62 6.71 -2.98 -2.23
N VAL A 63 6.42 -1.69 -2.06
CA VAL A 63 5.55 -0.91 -2.94
C VAL A 63 6.40 -0.15 -3.95
N HIS A 64 6.15 -0.38 -5.23
CA HIS A 64 6.76 0.36 -6.34
C HIS A 64 5.73 1.31 -6.94
N ILE A 65 6.03 2.62 -6.96
CA ILE A 65 5.11 3.66 -7.44
C ILE A 65 5.71 4.32 -8.67
N LYS A 66 5.18 3.97 -9.85
CA LYS A 66 5.70 4.39 -11.16
C LYS A 66 4.81 5.46 -11.80
N SER A 67 5.39 6.60 -12.17
CA SER A 67 4.73 7.68 -12.90
C SER A 67 5.25 7.77 -14.33
N LEU A 68 4.35 7.71 -15.31
CA LEU A 68 4.63 7.88 -16.74
C LEU A 68 4.62 9.36 -17.18
N ARG A 69 4.82 10.29 -16.24
CA ARG A 69 5.11 11.71 -16.52
C ARG A 69 6.52 11.84 -17.14
N ASN A 70 6.77 13.03 -17.70
CA ASN A 70 8.12 13.56 -17.84
C ASN A 70 8.24 14.75 -16.84
N PRO A 71 9.17 14.75 -15.88
CA PRO A 71 10.13 13.67 -15.57
C PRO A 71 9.45 12.38 -15.08
N PRO A 72 10.03 11.20 -15.37
CA PRO A 72 9.55 9.93 -14.84
C PRO A 72 9.92 9.79 -13.36
N LEU A 73 9.04 9.16 -12.58
CA LEU A 73 9.23 8.96 -11.13
C LEU A 73 9.02 7.47 -10.82
N ASP A 74 9.97 6.84 -10.12
CA ASP A 74 9.83 5.47 -9.57
C ASP A 74 10.20 5.52 -8.09
N ILE A 75 9.20 5.58 -7.22
CA ILE A 75 9.37 5.66 -5.77
C ILE A 75 9.21 4.24 -5.20
N ARG A 76 10.26 3.73 -4.57
CA ARG A 76 10.31 2.38 -3.98
C ARG A 76 10.22 2.46 -2.45
N LEU A 77 9.05 2.16 -1.91
CA LEU A 77 8.83 2.05 -0.47
C LEU A 77 9.05 0.58 -0.06
N SER A 78 10.18 0.30 0.59
CA SER A 78 10.72 -1.07 0.74
C SER A 78 9.90 -2.00 1.65
N SER A 79 9.31 -1.46 2.73
CA SER A 79 8.65 -2.25 3.78
C SER A 79 7.43 -1.52 4.36
N GLN A 80 6.37 -1.37 3.56
CA GLN A 80 5.10 -0.81 4.03
C GLN A 80 4.21 -1.91 4.65
N PRO A 81 3.61 -1.71 5.85
CA PRO A 81 2.70 -2.69 6.43
C PRO A 81 1.36 -2.74 5.66
N LEU A 82 0.69 -3.90 5.64
CA LEU A 82 -0.55 -4.11 4.86
C LEU A 82 -1.73 -3.20 5.26
N ASN A 83 -1.67 -2.58 6.44
CA ASN A 83 -2.66 -1.64 6.95
C ASN A 83 -2.47 -0.21 6.42
N THR A 84 -1.41 0.09 5.65
CA THR A 84 -1.24 1.39 5.00
C THR A 84 -2.37 1.66 4.01
N SER A 85 -2.90 2.88 4.06
CA SER A 85 -3.92 3.38 3.14
C SER A 85 -3.29 3.91 1.86
N ILE A 86 -4.11 4.04 0.81
CA ILE A 86 -3.67 4.73 -0.41
C ILE A 86 -3.46 6.23 -0.16
N LEU A 87 -4.10 6.81 0.85
CA LEU A 87 -3.84 8.19 1.27
C LEU A 87 -2.39 8.37 1.74
N ASP A 88 -1.84 7.42 2.51
CA ASP A 88 -0.44 7.43 2.95
C ASP A 88 0.53 7.31 1.76
N LEU A 89 0.16 6.52 0.75
CA LEU A 89 0.91 6.44 -0.50
C LEU A 89 0.80 7.73 -1.32
N LYS A 90 -0.34 8.43 -1.29
CA LYS A 90 -0.50 9.75 -1.92
C LYS A 90 0.30 10.83 -1.22
N THR A 91 0.35 10.87 0.12
CA THR A 91 1.12 11.86 0.85
C THR A 91 2.62 11.64 0.66
N ALA A 92 3.10 10.38 0.66
CA ALA A 92 4.48 10.06 0.31
C ALA A 92 4.85 10.44 -1.14
N VAL A 93 3.93 10.32 -2.12
CA VAL A 93 4.15 10.85 -3.47
C VAL A 93 4.09 12.38 -3.49
N SER A 94 3.19 12.99 -2.71
CA SER A 94 3.01 14.45 -2.63
C SER A 94 4.23 15.15 -2.01
N SER A 95 4.92 14.53 -1.05
CA SER A 95 6.15 15.09 -0.46
C SER A 95 7.32 15.08 -1.44
N GLU A 96 7.53 13.96 -2.15
CA GLU A 96 8.62 13.81 -3.13
C GLU A 96 8.40 14.61 -4.42
N THR A 97 7.15 14.97 -4.75
CA THR A 97 6.81 15.61 -6.05
C THR A 97 6.24 17.02 -5.93
N SER A 98 5.89 17.47 -4.72
CA SER A 98 5.13 18.70 -4.45
C SER A 98 3.78 18.81 -5.19
N ILE A 99 3.20 17.68 -5.64
CA ILE A 99 1.92 17.64 -6.35
C ILE A 99 0.77 17.39 -5.36
N PRO A 100 -0.25 18.26 -5.26
CA PRO A 100 -1.38 18.07 -4.34
C PRO A 100 -2.13 16.73 -4.51
N THR A 101 -2.47 16.11 -3.38
CA THR A 101 -3.13 14.80 -3.27
C THR A 101 -4.42 14.65 -4.08
N ASP A 102 -5.21 15.71 -4.22
CA ASP A 102 -6.45 15.73 -5.02
C ASP A 102 -6.20 15.50 -6.52
N LYS A 103 -5.03 15.96 -7.01
CA LYS A 103 -4.62 15.80 -8.41
C LYS A 103 -4.02 14.42 -8.66
N ILE A 104 -3.57 13.71 -7.61
CA ILE A 104 -2.98 12.37 -7.70
C ILE A 104 -4.09 11.32 -7.71
N LYS A 105 -4.22 10.56 -8.80
CA LYS A 105 -4.90 9.26 -8.80
C LYS A 105 -3.89 8.13 -8.81
N VAL A 106 -4.01 7.24 -7.83
CA VAL A 106 -3.24 5.99 -7.76
C VAL A 106 -4.03 4.90 -8.49
N LEU A 107 -3.37 4.19 -9.41
CA LEU A 107 -3.94 3.13 -10.23
C LEU A 107 -3.25 1.79 -9.94
N HIS A 108 -4.02 0.81 -9.48
CA HIS A 108 -3.57 -0.57 -9.31
C HIS A 108 -4.05 -1.41 -10.49
N LYS A 109 -3.16 -2.15 -11.15
CA LYS A 109 -3.47 -3.00 -12.32
C LYS A 109 -4.34 -2.25 -13.37
N LYS A 110 -3.92 -1.00 -13.67
CA LYS A 110 -4.56 0.01 -14.55
C LYS A 110 -5.95 0.54 -14.12
N LYS A 111 -6.45 0.22 -12.93
CA LYS A 111 -7.73 0.73 -12.40
C LYS A 111 -7.49 1.78 -11.31
N PRO A 112 -8.12 2.98 -11.35
CA PRO A 112 -8.05 3.95 -10.26
C PRO A 112 -8.56 3.35 -8.94
N VAL A 113 -7.91 3.71 -7.84
CA VAL A 113 -8.23 3.21 -6.50
C VAL A 113 -8.64 4.36 -5.59
N SER A 114 -9.62 4.09 -4.71
CA SER A 114 -10.18 5.02 -3.74
C SER A 114 -9.36 5.04 -2.44
N ASP A 115 -8.99 6.24 -2.00
CA ASP A 115 -8.06 6.54 -0.90
C ASP A 115 -8.30 5.75 0.40
N SER A 116 -9.57 5.48 0.74
CA SER A 116 -10.01 4.74 1.94
C SER A 116 -9.69 3.24 1.95
N LYS A 117 -9.09 2.68 0.90
CA LYS A 117 -8.69 1.25 0.87
C LYS A 117 -7.25 1.08 1.34
N VAL A 118 -7.00 -0.04 2.01
CA VAL A 118 -5.66 -0.43 2.46
C VAL A 118 -5.00 -1.40 1.48
N LEU A 119 -3.67 -1.54 1.53
CA LEU A 119 -2.94 -2.50 0.69
C LEU A 119 -3.52 -3.92 0.76
N LYS A 120 -3.96 -4.34 1.96
CA LYS A 120 -4.63 -5.64 2.22
C LYS A 120 -5.85 -5.93 1.33
N ASP A 121 -6.56 -4.91 0.85
CA ASP A 121 -7.77 -5.08 0.02
C ASP A 121 -7.46 -5.16 -1.48
N LEU A 122 -6.23 -4.82 -1.88
CA LEU A 122 -5.80 -4.72 -3.26
C LEU A 122 -4.87 -5.88 -3.66
N LEU A 123 -4.00 -6.27 -2.72
CA LEU A 123 -3.06 -7.36 -2.85
C LEU A 123 -3.71 -8.64 -2.31
N GLY A 124 -3.61 -9.72 -3.08
CA GLY A 124 -3.92 -11.04 -2.52
C GLY A 124 -2.86 -11.48 -1.49
N ASP A 125 -3.22 -12.42 -0.61
CA ASP A 125 -2.39 -13.02 0.45
C ASP A 125 -0.98 -13.55 0.06
N ALA A 126 -0.62 -13.50 -1.23
CA ALA A 126 0.60 -14.03 -1.83
C ALA A 126 1.42 -12.99 -2.64
N GLU A 127 0.98 -11.73 -2.76
CA GLU A 127 1.70 -10.68 -3.50
C GLU A 127 2.58 -9.84 -2.54
N THR A 128 3.85 -10.24 -2.36
CA THR A 128 4.83 -9.55 -1.49
C THR A 128 5.33 -8.21 -2.07
N SER A 129 5.16 -8.00 -3.37
CA SER A 129 5.47 -6.76 -4.06
C SER A 129 4.25 -6.28 -4.84
N ALA A 130 4.04 -4.96 -4.86
CA ALA A 130 2.93 -4.36 -5.57
C ALA A 130 3.38 -3.15 -6.40
N GLU A 131 2.97 -3.15 -7.67
CA GLU A 131 3.18 -2.03 -8.59
C GLU A 131 1.92 -1.17 -8.67
N PHE A 132 2.09 0.10 -8.31
CA PHE A 132 1.10 1.15 -8.48
C PHE A 132 1.57 2.12 -9.56
N SER A 133 0.63 2.60 -10.35
CA SER A 133 0.87 3.61 -11.38
C SER A 133 0.21 4.93 -10.98
N VAL A 134 0.93 6.04 -11.06
CA VAL A 134 0.40 7.36 -10.70
C VAL A 134 -0.06 8.12 -11.94
N MET A 135 -1.29 8.59 -11.92
CA MET A 135 -1.88 9.49 -12.92
C MET A 135 -2.20 10.82 -12.25
N VAL A 136 -1.45 11.87 -12.59
CA VAL A 136 -1.73 13.23 -12.12
C VAL A 136 -2.66 13.95 -13.10
N ILE A 137 -3.83 14.34 -12.61
CA ILE A 137 -4.86 15.08 -13.36
C ILE A 137 -4.50 16.56 -13.44
N GLY A 138 -4.73 17.14 -14.61
CA GLY A 138 -4.31 18.50 -14.95
C GLY A 138 -2.83 18.58 -15.32
N GLY A 139 -2.49 19.63 -16.08
CA GLY A 139 -1.14 19.92 -16.57
C GLY A 139 -0.15 20.40 -15.51
N ALA A 140 -0.26 19.92 -14.28
CA ALA A 140 0.77 20.08 -13.25
C ALA A 140 2.02 19.28 -13.65
N ALA A 141 2.87 19.88 -14.47
CA ALA A 141 4.29 19.56 -14.48
C ALA A 141 4.88 19.90 -13.09
N ALA A 142 6.05 19.33 -12.75
CA ALA A 142 6.76 19.75 -11.55
C ALA A 142 7.17 21.23 -11.71
N ALA A 143 6.55 22.10 -10.93
CA ALA A 143 6.79 23.53 -10.94
C ALA A 143 7.38 23.94 -9.59
N VAL A 144 8.57 24.55 -9.63
CA VAL A 144 9.21 25.22 -8.49
C VAL A 144 8.23 26.27 -7.93
N PRO A 145 8.06 26.39 -6.60
CA PRO A 145 6.86 26.98 -6.02
C PRO A 145 6.75 28.50 -6.24
N ALA A 146 5.52 28.94 -6.50
CA ALA A 146 5.07 30.30 -6.35
C ALA A 146 3.68 30.30 -5.68
N GLY A 147 3.54 31.02 -4.57
CA GLY A 147 2.22 31.35 -4.00
C GLY A 147 1.44 32.29 -4.93
N SER A 148 0.19 32.66 -4.66
CA SER A 148 -0.60 32.64 -3.42
C SER A 148 -2.10 32.84 -3.82
N LYS A 149 -3.14 32.90 -2.96
CA LYS A 149 -3.28 33.23 -1.53
C LYS A 149 -4.48 32.49 -0.90
N ALA A 150 -4.50 32.48 0.44
CA ALA A 150 -5.64 32.68 1.34
C ALA A 150 -6.91 31.81 1.21
N GLU A 151 -7.40 31.18 2.28
CA GLU A 151 -6.91 31.02 3.68
C GLU A 151 -7.42 29.62 4.18
N GLU A 152 -7.60 29.20 5.44
CA GLU A 152 -7.72 29.85 6.75
C GLU A 152 -7.31 28.85 7.88
N ASN A 153 -7.00 29.39 9.07
CA ASN A 153 -6.91 28.71 10.38
C ASN A 153 -5.71 27.76 10.65
N GLU A 154 -5.37 27.66 11.94
CA GLU A 154 -4.05 27.28 12.50
C GLU A 154 -3.90 25.79 12.92
N PRO A 155 -2.70 25.28 13.32
CA PRO A 155 -1.44 26.00 13.61
C PRO A 155 -0.14 25.47 12.94
N ALA A 156 0.83 26.39 12.83
CA ALA A 156 2.28 26.19 12.90
C ALA A 156 2.94 24.95 12.20
N SER A 157 3.49 25.19 11.00
CA SER A 157 4.73 24.52 10.57
C SER A 157 5.73 25.57 10.06
N VAL A 158 6.88 25.68 10.71
CA VAL A 158 7.87 26.73 10.45
C VAL A 158 8.82 26.31 9.32
N ALA A 159 9.16 27.28 8.47
CA ALA A 159 10.25 27.25 7.48
C ALA A 159 10.28 26.10 6.46
N GLN A 160 9.63 26.32 5.31
CA GLN A 160 10.02 25.71 4.03
C GLN A 160 10.33 26.81 3.01
N GLY A 161 11.52 27.42 3.08
CA GLY A 161 11.93 28.51 2.19
C GLY A 161 13.40 28.90 2.34
N VAL A 162 14.12 28.97 1.21
CA VAL A 162 15.58 29.16 1.02
C VAL A 162 16.47 28.19 1.81
N SER A 163 17.67 27.91 1.29
CA SER A 163 18.61 26.95 1.88
C SER A 163 20.02 27.51 1.89
N GLY A 164 20.71 27.35 3.03
CA GLY A 164 22.06 27.88 3.24
C GLY A 164 22.07 29.35 3.66
N GLU A 165 23.14 30.04 3.28
CA GLU A 165 23.54 31.37 3.75
C GLU A 165 22.46 32.46 3.59
N ALA A 166 21.61 32.37 2.56
CA ALA A 166 20.48 33.27 2.33
C ALA A 166 19.41 33.25 3.44
N VAL A 167 19.39 32.24 4.32
CA VAL A 167 18.56 32.23 5.54
C VAL A 167 19.12 33.24 6.57
N LEU A 168 20.44 33.33 6.70
CA LEU A 168 21.12 34.19 7.68
C LEU A 168 21.02 35.68 7.32
N GLU A 169 20.77 36.01 6.05
CA GLU A 169 20.45 37.37 5.62
C GLU A 169 19.00 37.80 5.98
N THR A 170 18.16 36.89 6.51
CA THR A 170 16.78 37.20 6.88
C THR A 170 16.65 37.54 8.37
N ASP A 171 16.09 38.71 8.68
CA ASP A 171 15.77 39.14 10.06
C ASP A 171 14.84 38.14 10.78
N ALA A 172 13.95 37.48 10.02
CA ALA A 172 13.08 36.42 10.53
C ALA A 172 13.84 35.30 11.27
N PHE A 173 14.97 34.82 10.71
CA PHE A 173 15.82 33.82 11.36
C PHE A 173 16.37 34.31 12.71
N TRP A 174 16.84 35.57 12.76
CA TRP A 174 17.39 36.15 13.97
C TRP A 174 16.34 36.40 15.05
N THR A 175 15.12 36.80 14.67
CA THR A 175 13.99 36.92 15.62
C THR A 175 13.59 35.56 16.22
N ASP A 176 13.55 34.49 15.42
CA ASP A 176 13.25 33.13 15.91
C ASP A 176 14.38 32.58 16.80
N LEU A 177 15.65 32.78 16.42
CA LEU A 177 16.81 32.41 17.25
C LEU A 177 16.79 33.10 18.62
N ARG A 178 16.45 34.39 18.67
CA ARG A 178 16.29 35.15 19.92
C ARG A 178 15.13 34.62 20.75
N GLY A 179 13.99 34.30 20.13
CA GLY A 179 12.83 33.69 20.78
C GLY A 179 13.15 32.31 21.37
N PHE A 180 13.86 31.45 20.62
CA PHE A 180 14.33 30.14 21.07
C PHE A 180 15.27 30.25 22.27
N LEU A 181 16.25 31.16 22.22
CA LEU A 181 17.18 31.40 23.34
C LEU A 181 16.41 31.84 24.59
N LEU A 182 15.48 32.79 24.47
CA LEU A 182 14.64 33.26 25.59
C LEU A 182 13.81 32.11 26.17
N GLN A 183 13.15 31.30 25.33
CA GLN A 183 12.35 30.15 25.74
C GLN A 183 13.15 29.10 26.53
N ARG A 184 14.42 28.88 26.15
CA ARG A 184 15.31 27.86 26.72
C ARG A 184 16.09 28.31 27.94
N ILE A 185 16.59 29.55 27.92
CA ILE A 185 17.46 30.11 28.97
C ILE A 185 16.61 30.75 30.08
N ARG A 186 15.48 31.38 29.73
CA ARG A 186 14.55 32.08 30.64
C ARG A 186 15.18 33.23 31.45
N ASP A 187 16.35 33.72 31.01
CA ASP A 187 16.98 34.95 31.48
C ASP A 187 17.19 35.85 30.25
N GLU A 188 16.55 37.02 30.26
CA GLU A 188 16.62 38.00 29.18
C GLU A 188 18.04 38.55 29.00
N LYS A 189 18.79 38.80 30.09
CA LYS A 189 20.12 39.43 30.01
C LYS A 189 21.13 38.49 29.35
N ILE A 190 21.12 37.22 29.76
CA ILE A 190 21.99 36.19 29.17
C ILE A 190 21.58 35.93 27.72
N THR A 191 20.28 36.02 27.40
CA THR A 191 19.77 35.90 26.02
C THR A 191 20.29 37.02 25.13
N GLU A 192 20.16 38.29 25.54
CA GLU A 192 20.68 39.43 24.76
C GLU A 192 22.20 39.38 24.60
N GLU A 193 22.95 39.02 25.65
CA GLU A 193 24.40 38.85 25.57
C GLU A 193 24.84 37.78 24.57
N LEU A 194 24.16 36.62 24.56
CA LEU A 194 24.47 35.54 23.61
C LEU A 194 24.04 35.90 22.19
N PHE A 195 22.85 36.47 22.03
CA PHE A 195 22.34 36.94 20.73
C PHE A 195 23.28 37.98 20.11
N GLY A 196 23.73 38.98 20.89
CA GLY A 196 24.71 39.97 20.45
C GLY A 196 26.08 39.38 20.09
N LYS A 197 26.54 38.35 20.81
CA LYS A 197 27.76 37.59 20.47
C LYS A 197 27.61 36.80 19.16
N PHE A 198 26.44 36.21 18.89
CA PHE A 198 26.19 35.53 17.61
C PHE A 198 26.12 36.51 16.44
N LEU A 199 25.37 37.61 16.59
CA LEU A 199 25.22 38.60 15.53
C LEU A 199 26.56 39.27 15.19
N SER A 200 27.30 39.77 16.18
CA SER A 200 28.60 40.41 15.96
C SER A 200 29.67 39.43 15.41
N SER A 201 29.61 38.15 15.78
CA SER A 201 30.48 37.11 15.21
C SER A 201 30.13 36.80 13.74
N TRP A 202 28.85 36.86 13.37
CA TRP A 202 28.40 36.72 11.98
C TRP A 202 28.77 37.95 11.14
N GLU A 203 28.52 39.16 11.64
CA GLU A 203 28.94 40.42 10.98
C GLU A 203 30.47 40.50 10.80
N SER A 204 31.25 39.98 11.75
CA SER A 204 32.71 39.90 11.66
C SER A 204 33.24 38.75 10.79
N SER A 205 32.35 37.88 10.29
CA SER A 205 32.66 36.75 9.43
C SER A 205 32.28 37.00 7.95
N ARG A 206 31.96 38.25 7.61
CA ARG A 206 31.47 38.70 6.29
C ARG A 206 32.46 39.65 5.61
#